data_AF-T0I518-F1
#
_entry.id   AF-T0I518-F1
#
_cell.length_a   1.000
_cell.length_b   1.000
_cell.length_c   1.000
_cell.angle_alpha   90.00
_cell.angle_beta   90.00
_cell.angle_gamma   90.00
#
_symmetry.space_group_name_H-M   'P 1'
#
loop_
_entity.id
_entity.type
_entity.pdbx_description
1 polymer ?
#
loop_
_entity_poly.entity_id
_entity_poly.type
_entity_poly.pdbx_seq_one_letter_code
_entity_poly.pdbx_strand_id
1 'polypeptide(L)' 'MALGRKSWLFAGSDRGGQRTAFMLSLIGTAKLNDIDPQAWLADVLARIADIPQNRLHELLPWNWRAAEDQRGAA' A
#
# COMPACT_ATOMS: atom_id res chain seq x y z
N MET A 1 -6.11 15.16 -21.85
CA MET A 1 -5.59 16.10 -20.84
C MET A 1 -4.79 15.31 -19.81
N ALA A 2 -3.47 15.49 -19.75
CA ALA A 2 -2.60 14.75 -18.83
C ALA A 2 -2.66 15.37 -17.42
N LEU A 3 -3.54 14.83 -16.57
CA LEU A 3 -3.75 15.27 -15.18
C LEU A 3 -2.48 15.12 -14.30
N GLY A 4 -1.47 14.36 -14.77
CA GLY A 4 -0.28 14.03 -13.99
C GLY A 4 0.82 15.10 -13.96
N ARG A 5 0.93 16.02 -14.93
CA ARG A 5 2.13 16.90 -15.03
C ARG A 5 2.35 17.85 -13.85
N LYS A 6 1.29 18.19 -13.11
CA LYS A 6 1.37 18.99 -11.87
C LYS A 6 1.52 18.16 -10.59
N SER A 7 1.29 16.84 -10.66
CA SER A 7 1.40 15.94 -9.51
C SER A 7 2.81 15.41 -9.26
N TRP A 8 3.79 15.77 -10.10
CA TRP A 8 5.19 15.33 -9.97
C TRP A 8 6.12 16.40 -9.37
N LEU A 9 5.59 17.49 -8.80
CA LEU A 9 6.42 18.56 -8.24
C LEU A 9 7.23 18.11 -7.00
N PHE A 10 6.89 16.99 -6.36
CA PHE A 10 7.73 16.35 -5.33
C PHE A 10 8.97 15.66 -5.92
N ALA A 11 8.92 15.22 -7.17
CA ALA A 11 10.04 14.61 -7.89
C ALA A 11 11.06 15.64 -8.42
N GLY A 12 11.04 16.87 -7.90
CA GLY A 12 12.13 17.84 -8.03
C GLY A 12 13.26 17.61 -7.01
N SER A 13 13.11 16.65 -6.09
CA SER A 13 14.15 16.25 -5.13
C SER A 13 14.33 14.73 -5.14
N ASP A 14 15.56 14.25 -4.98
CA ASP A 14 15.89 12.82 -4.93
C ASP A 14 15.03 12.06 -3.90
N ARG A 15 14.81 12.68 -2.73
CA ARG A 15 13.93 12.15 -1.67
C ARG A 15 12.47 12.03 -2.08
N GLY A 16 11.94 12.99 -2.84
CA GLY A 16 10.56 12.92 -3.33
C GLY A 16 10.38 11.92 -4.47
N GLY A 17 11.41 11.73 -5.30
CA GLY A 17 11.49 10.64 -6.27
C GLY A 17 11.45 9.27 -5.60
N GLN A 18 12.28 9.05 -4.59
CA GLN A 18 12.33 7.79 -3.83
C GLN A 18 10.99 7.44 -3.15
N ARG A 19 10.33 8.42 -2.52
CA ARG A 19 9.01 8.21 -1.90
C ARG A 19 7.95 7.85 -2.93
N THR A 20 7.96 8.52 -4.08
CA THR A 20 7.03 8.23 -5.18
C THR A 20 7.27 6.82 -5.73
N ALA A 21 8.53 6.44 -5.95
CA ALA A 21 8.89 5.10 -6.40
C ALA A 21 8.46 4.04 -5.38
N PHE A 22 8.65 4.29 -4.08
CA PHE A 22 8.21 3.40 -3.02
C PHE A 22 6.68 3.20 -3.02
N MET A 23 5.91 4.29 -3.09
CA MET A 23 4.44 4.22 -3.18
C MET A 23 3.98 3.47 -4.44
N LEU A 24 4.58 3.75 -5.59
CA LEU A 24 4.27 3.06 -6.85
C LEU A 24 4.58 1.57 -6.77
N SER A 25 5.69 1.18 -6.13
CA SER A 25 6.03 -0.22 -5.90
C SER A 25 4.98 -0.91 -5.04
N LEU A 26 4.52 -0.29 -3.94
CA LEU A 26 3.45 -0.84 -3.10
C LEU A 26 2.14 -1.02 -3.86
N ILE A 27 1.73 -0.01 -4.65
CA ILE A 27 0.53 -0.08 -5.49
C ILE A 27 0.67 -1.20 -6.53
N GLY A 28 1.85 -1.32 -7.15
CA GLY A 28 2.16 -2.40 -8.09
C GLY A 28 2.04 -3.77 -7.45
N THR A 29 2.60 -3.95 -6.25
CA THR A 29 2.48 -5.20 -5.48
C THR A 29 1.03 -5.56 -5.18
N ALA A 30 0.20 -4.61 -4.73
CA ALA A 30 -1.22 -4.87 -4.47
C ALA A 30 -1.95 -5.34 -5.74
N LYS A 31 -1.74 -4.64 -6.87
CA LYS A 31 -2.34 -5.01 -8.16
C LYS A 31 -1.89 -6.38 -8.65
N LEU A 32 -0.62 -6.74 -8.47
CA LEU A 32 -0.09 -8.06 -8.85
C LEU A 32 -0.69 -9.20 -8.01
N ASN A 33 -1.27 -8.90 -6.85
CA ASN A 33 -1.97 -9.85 -6.01
C ASN A 33 -3.51 -9.74 -6.15
N ASP A 34 -3.99 -9.05 -7.19
CA ASP A 34 -5.41 -8.78 -7.47
C ASP A 34 -6.15 -8.02 -6.34
N ILE A 35 -5.43 -7.35 -5.45
CA ILE A 35 -6.00 -6.66 -4.29
C ILE A 35 -6.24 -5.19 -4.62
N ASP A 36 -7.35 -4.64 -4.14
CA ASP A 36 -7.60 -3.20 -4.23
C ASP A 36 -6.50 -2.43 -3.47
N PRO A 37 -5.65 -1.66 -4.17
CA PRO A 37 -4.51 -1.00 -3.54
C PRO A 37 -4.94 0.03 -2.50
N GLN A 38 -6.10 0.65 -2.67
CA GLN A 38 -6.61 1.66 -1.75
C GLN A 38 -7.04 1.03 -0.43
N ALA A 39 -7.88 -0.02 -0.47
CA ALA A 39 -8.33 -0.72 0.72
C ALA A 39 -7.17 -1.33 1.51
N TRP A 40 -6.25 -2.02 0.82
CA TRP A 40 -5.09 -2.63 1.47
C TRP A 40 -4.17 -1.58 2.10
N LEU A 41 -3.80 -0.53 1.37
CA LEU A 41 -2.91 0.50 1.89
C LEU A 41 -3.54 1.27 3.07
N ALA A 42 -4.85 1.51 3.04
CA ALA A 42 -5.58 2.13 4.14
C ALA A 42 -5.51 1.28 5.42
N ASP A 43 -5.79 -0.03 5.33
CA ASP A 43 -5.72 -0.94 6.49
C ASP A 43 -4.27 -1.07 7.01
N VAL A 44 -3.29 -1.19 6.11
CA VAL A 44 -1.87 -1.23 6.48
C VAL A 44 -1.48 0.03 7.25
N LEU A 45 -1.77 1.22 6.72
CA LEU A 45 -1.41 2.48 7.36
C LEU A 45 -2.15 2.69 8.69
N ALA A 46 -3.38 2.20 8.83
CA ALA A 46 -4.13 2.25 10.08
C ALA A 46 -3.53 1.34 11.16
N ARG A 47 -2.96 0.19 10.78
CA ARG A 47 -2.52 -0.86 11.73
C ARG A 47 -1.01 -0.90 11.97
N ILE A 48 -0.21 -0.32 11.07
CA ILE A 48 1.26 -0.45 11.11
C ILE A 48 1.89 0.13 12.38
N ALA A 49 1.25 1.12 13.01
CA ALA A 49 1.74 1.72 14.25
C ALA A 49 1.47 0.85 15.49
N ASP A 50 0.40 0.04 15.45
CA ASP A 50 -0.08 -0.73 16.61
C ASP A 50 0.30 -2.21 16.55
N ILE A 51 0.65 -2.73 15.36
CA ILE A 51 1.01 -4.14 15.19
C ILE A 51 2.43 -4.42 15.71
N PRO A 52 2.65 -5.49 16.50
CA PRO A 52 4.00 -5.87 16.88
C PRO A 52 4.80 -6.31 15.65
N GLN A 53 6.09 -5.97 15.62
CA GLN A 53 6.96 -6.21 14.45
C GLN A 53 7.02 -7.69 14.02
N ASN A 54 6.81 -8.64 14.93
CA ASN A 54 6.75 -10.07 14.62
C ASN A 54 5.51 -10.47 13.79
N ARG A 55 4.45 -9.66 13.80
CA ARG A 55 3.19 -9.89 13.05
C ARG A 55 3.06 -9.02 11.81
N LEU A 56 4.08 -8.23 11.48
CA LEU A 56 4.05 -7.35 10.30
C LEU A 56 3.76 -8.12 9.00
N HIS A 57 4.15 -9.39 8.94
CA HIS A 57 3.89 -10.28 7.82
C HIS A 57 2.39 -10.53 7.55
N GLU A 58 1.51 -10.34 8.53
CA GLU A 58 0.06 -10.43 8.37
C GLU A 58 -0.50 -9.31 7.49
N LEU A 59 0.19 -8.17 7.44
CA LEU A 59 -0.18 -7.02 6.61
C LEU A 59 0.26 -7.16 5.14
N LEU A 60 1.01 -8.22 4.80
CA LEU A 60 1.42 -8.47 3.42
C LEU A 60 0.19 -8.80 2.57
N PRO A 61 0.13 -8.38 1.29
CA PRO A 61 -1.09 -8.42 0.50
C PRO A 61 -1.72 -9.83 0.45
N TRP A 62 -0.89 -10.87 0.26
CA TRP A 62 -1.36 -12.26 0.19
C TRP A 62 -1.95 -12.81 1.51
N ASN A 63 -1.47 -12.33 2.67
CA ASN A 63 -2.02 -12.70 3.97
C ASN A 63 -3.21 -11.82 4.35
N TRP A 64 -3.18 -10.55 3.95
CA TRP A 64 -4.23 -9.58 4.20
C TRP A 64 -5.55 -10.00 3.56
N ARG A 65 -5.53 -10.48 2.31
CA ARG A 65 -6.75 -10.97 1.63
C ARG A 65 -7.39 -12.14 2.38
N ALA A 66 -6.58 -13.09 2.86
CA ALA A 66 -7.09 -14.23 3.62
C ALA A 66 -7.69 -13.79 4.96
N ALA A 67 -7.07 -12.83 5.64
CA ALA A 67 -7.61 -12.24 6.87
C ALA A 67 -8.89 -11.42 6.62
N GLU A 68 -8.99 -10.73 5.49
CA GLU A 68 -10.18 -9.95 5.13
C GLU A 68 -11.38 -10.84 4.82
N ASP A 69 -11.17 -11.94 4.10
CA ASP A 69 -12.20 -12.95 3.85
C ASP A 69 -12.74 -13.55 5.16
N GLN A 70 -11.84 -13.82 6.12
CA GLN A 70 -12.21 -14.27 7.46
C GLN A 70 -13.00 -13.22 8.26
N ARG A 71 -12.72 -11.93 8.06
CA ARG A 71 -13.46 -10.83 8.71
C ARG A 71 -14.84 -10.60 8.10
N GLY A 72 -15.00 -10.79 6.80
CA GLY A 72 -16.30 -10.70 6.12
C GLY A 72 -17.21 -11.90 6.37
N ALA A 73 -16.66 -13.04 6.77
CA ALA A 73 -17.40 -14.27 7.08
C ALA A 73 -17.89 -14.38 8.54
N ALA A 74 -17.53 -13.43 9.41
CA ALA A 74 -17.92 -13.36 10.82
C ALA A 74 -19.00 -12.29 11.06
#